data_AF-A0A7L3LU97-F1
#
_entry.id   AF-A0A7L3LU97-F1
#
_cell.length_a   1.000
_cell.length_b   1.000
_cell.length_c   1.000
_cell.angle_alpha   90.00
_cell.angle_beta   90.00
_cell.angle_gamma   90.00
#
_symmetry.space_group_name_H-M   'P 1'
#
loop_
_entity.id
_entity.type
_entity.pdbx_description
1 polymer ?
#
loop_
_entity_poly.entity_id
_entity_poly.type
_entity_poly.pdbx_seq_one_letter_code
_entity_poly.pdbx_strand_id
1 'polypeptide(L)'
;LHSFFSPAPPKKRARSSEAGGDEEVSAAKKAKAAGDEPGPASPPLSPELQERIRKNKEVARERLAQRNVPPGFGESWRRQLAGEFSKPYFLDVSV
;
A
#
# COMPACT_ATOMS: atom_id res chain seq x y z
N LEU A 1 35.58 4.20 -7.53
CA LEU A 1 34.21 4.60 -7.13
C LEU A 1 33.68 5.56 -8.19
N HIS A 2 32.56 5.27 -8.83
CA HIS A 2 31.88 6.20 -9.74
C HIS A 2 30.58 6.62 -9.07
N SER A 3 30.45 7.91 -8.77
CA SER A 3 29.25 8.48 -8.18
C SER A 3 28.17 8.58 -9.26
N PHE A 4 27.11 7.78 -9.13
CA PHE A 4 26.00 7.68 -10.11
C PHE A 4 24.87 8.70 -9.92
N PHE A 5 25.04 9.67 -9.02
CA PHE A 5 24.03 10.70 -8.79
C PHE A 5 24.67 12.08 -8.83
N SER A 6 24.46 12.78 -9.94
CA SER A 6 24.63 14.24 -9.98
C SER A 6 23.39 14.90 -9.38
N PRO A 7 23.51 15.87 -8.46
CA PRO A 7 22.36 16.59 -7.94
C PRO A 7 21.79 17.50 -9.03
N ALA A 8 20.51 17.34 -9.37
CA ALA A 8 19.81 18.22 -10.30
C ALA A 8 19.55 19.61 -9.66
N PRO A 9 19.53 20.70 -10.45
CA PRO A 9 19.34 22.06 -9.91
C PRO A 9 17.90 22.28 -9.40
N PRO A 10 17.72 23.11 -8.35
CA PRO A 10 16.40 23.32 -7.76
C PRO A 10 15.49 24.14 -8.67
N LYS A 11 14.39 23.52 -9.13
CA LYS A 11 13.24 24.23 -9.73
C LYS A 11 12.51 25.02 -8.63
N LYS A 12 12.47 26.36 -8.75
CA LYS A 12 11.68 27.25 -7.89
C LYS A 12 10.18 26.90 -8.00
N ARG A 13 9.59 26.29 -6.97
CA ARG A 13 8.13 26.33 -6.75
C ARG A 13 7.84 27.56 -5.90
N ALA A 14 7.15 28.55 -6.47
CA ALA A 14 6.55 29.63 -5.71
C ALA A 14 5.46 29.04 -4.81
N ARG A 15 5.67 29.04 -3.49
CA ARG A 15 4.60 28.86 -2.50
C ARG A 15 4.02 30.24 -2.23
N SER A 16 2.73 30.41 -2.53
CA SER A 16 1.93 31.49 -1.94
C SER A 16 1.79 31.23 -0.45
N SER A 17 1.94 32.28 0.35
CA SER A 17 2.08 32.28 1.79
C SER A 17 0.75 32.14 2.52
N GLU A 18 0.68 31.20 3.46
CA GLU A 18 -0.02 31.42 4.73
C GLU A 18 0.74 30.70 5.85
N ALA A 19 0.80 31.39 6.98
CA ALA A 19 1.75 31.22 8.06
C ALA A 19 1.25 30.21 9.11
N GLY A 20 2.22 29.57 9.79
CA GLY A 20 2.05 29.12 11.17
C GLY A 20 2.06 27.62 11.38
N GLY A 21 2.96 27.16 12.24
CA GLY A 21 2.88 25.84 12.90
C GLY A 21 4.07 24.94 12.60
N ASP A 22 5.08 25.03 13.46
CA ASP A 22 6.07 23.98 13.70
C ASP A 22 5.32 22.69 14.09
N GLU A 23 5.70 21.54 13.52
CA GLU A 23 5.80 20.25 14.23
C GLU A 23 6.21 19.11 13.29
N GLU A 24 7.37 18.56 13.61
CA GLU A 24 7.93 17.32 13.11
C GLU A 24 7.05 16.15 13.57
N VAL A 25 6.42 15.43 12.65
CA VAL A 25 6.06 14.02 12.87
C VAL A 25 6.30 13.24 11.59
N SER A 26 7.48 12.63 11.55
CA SER A 26 7.78 11.43 10.78
C SER A 26 6.75 10.32 11.07
N ALA A 27 5.62 10.36 10.36
CA ALA A 27 4.56 9.37 10.48
C ALA A 27 5.00 8.03 9.89
N ALA A 28 5.51 7.18 10.78
CA ALA A 28 5.86 5.80 10.61
C ALA A 28 4.92 5.05 9.66
N LYS A 29 5.53 4.41 8.66
CA LYS A 29 4.93 3.41 7.79
C LYS A 29 4.48 2.22 8.63
N LYS A 30 3.28 2.28 9.21
CA LYS A 30 2.65 1.15 9.90
C LYS A 30 1.94 0.29 8.87
N ALA A 31 2.64 -0.72 8.36
CA ALA A 31 2.00 -1.85 7.73
C ALA A 31 1.15 -2.56 8.80
N LYS A 32 -0.18 -2.54 8.66
CA LYS A 32 -1.03 -3.55 9.30
C LYS A 32 -1.19 -4.70 8.31
N ALA A 33 -0.53 -5.80 8.61
CA ALA A 33 -0.92 -7.11 8.09
C ALA A 33 -2.33 -7.40 8.61
N ALA A 34 -3.28 -7.63 7.70
CA ALA A 34 -4.59 -8.16 8.03
C ALA A 34 -4.44 -9.68 8.18
N GLY A 35 -4.12 -10.11 9.39
CA GLY A 35 -4.42 -11.47 9.84
C GLY A 35 -5.90 -11.54 10.20
N ASP A 36 -6.57 -12.56 9.68
CA ASP A 36 -7.95 -12.94 9.96
C ASP A 36 -8.03 -13.51 11.40
N GLU A 37 -7.98 -12.64 12.39
CA GLU A 37 -8.25 -12.95 13.80
C GLU A 37 -9.09 -11.79 14.35
N PRO A 38 -10.23 -12.05 15.04
CA PRO A 38 -11.05 -11.00 15.62
C PRO A 38 -10.34 -10.43 16.86
N GLY A 39 -9.29 -9.65 16.63
CA GLY A 39 -8.82 -8.66 17.60
C GLY A 39 -9.96 -7.71 17.99
N PRO A 40 -9.82 -6.95 19.10
CA PRO A 40 -10.91 -6.16 19.67
C PRO A 40 -11.63 -5.39 18.57
N ALA A 41 -12.94 -5.66 18.44
CA ALA A 41 -13.75 -5.17 17.34
C ALA A 41 -13.53 -3.67 17.19
N SER A 42 -13.03 -3.27 16.02
CA SER A 42 -12.87 -1.85 15.73
C SER A 42 -14.24 -1.17 15.85
N PRO A 43 -14.30 0.08 16.35
CA PRO A 43 -15.56 0.81 16.43
C PRO A 43 -16.31 0.76 15.08
N PRO A 44 -17.64 0.63 15.09
CA PRO A 44 -18.41 0.59 13.87
C PRO A 44 -18.18 1.87 13.05
N LEU A 45 -18.03 1.70 11.74
CA LEU A 45 -17.76 2.81 10.82
C LEU A 45 -18.98 3.74 10.73
N SER A 46 -18.72 5.05 10.58
CA SER A 46 -19.76 6.04 10.25
C SER A 46 -20.53 5.63 8.98
N PRO A 47 -21.87 5.86 8.89
CA PRO A 47 -22.68 5.48 7.73
C PRO A 47 -22.15 6.08 6.42
N GLU A 48 -21.71 7.35 6.42
CA GLU A 48 -21.10 7.98 5.25
C GLU A 48 -19.84 7.23 4.78
N LEU A 49 -19.04 6.76 5.73
CA LEU A 49 -17.83 6.00 5.43
C LEU A 49 -18.17 4.63 4.83
N GLN A 50 -19.23 3.99 5.30
CA GLN A 50 -19.72 2.73 4.71
C GLN A 50 -20.16 2.91 3.27
N GLU A 51 -20.89 3.98 2.95
CA GLU A 51 -21.28 4.30 1.57
C GLU A 51 -20.08 4.55 0.67
N ARG A 52 -19.08 5.31 1.16
CA ARG A 52 -17.83 5.55 0.43
C ARG A 52 -17.07 4.25 0.16
N ILE A 53 -17.01 3.36 1.14
CA ILE A 53 -16.39 2.02 0.98
C ILE A 53 -17.18 1.19 -0.04
N ARG A 54 -18.51 1.17 0.05
CA ARG A 54 -19.37 0.45 -0.90
C ARG A 54 -19.13 0.92 -2.33
N LYS A 55 -19.20 2.24 -2.57
CA LYS A 55 -18.96 2.84 -3.89
C LYS A 55 -17.55 2.55 -4.40
N ASN A 56 -16.54 2.67 -3.55
CA ASN A 56 -15.15 2.35 -3.94
C ASN A 56 -14.99 0.87 -4.31
N LYS A 57 -15.64 -0.04 -3.57
CA LYS A 57 -15.65 -1.49 -3.87
C LYS A 57 -16.28 -1.77 -5.23
N GLU A 58 -17.41 -1.13 -5.53
CA GLU A 58 -18.09 -1.27 -6.83
C GLU A 58 -17.20 -0.77 -7.97
N VAL A 59 -16.60 0.42 -7.83
CA VAL A 59 -15.66 0.97 -8.82
C VAL A 59 -14.42 0.10 -8.98
N ALA A 60 -13.86 -0.44 -7.90
CA ALA A 60 -12.70 -1.33 -7.97
C ALA A 60 -13.04 -2.64 -8.70
N ARG A 61 -14.24 -3.19 -8.48
CA ARG A 61 -14.72 -4.37 -9.21
C ARG A 61 -14.86 -4.10 -10.71
N GLU A 62 -15.45 -2.96 -11.07
CA GLU A 62 -15.57 -2.58 -12.48
C GLU A 62 -14.20 -2.39 -13.13
N ARG A 63 -13.28 -1.69 -12.47
CA ARG A 63 -11.90 -1.52 -12.95
C ARG A 63 -11.17 -2.85 -13.14
N LEU A 64 -11.39 -3.81 -12.25
CA LEU A 64 -10.81 -5.15 -12.38
C LEU A 64 -11.42 -5.91 -13.56
N ALA A 65 -12.74 -5.85 -13.74
CA ALA A 65 -13.43 -6.49 -14.87
C ALA A 65 -13.02 -5.89 -16.22
N GLN A 66 -12.78 -4.58 -16.26
CA GLN A 66 -12.29 -3.87 -17.44
C GLN A 66 -10.79 -4.08 -17.70
N ARG A 67 -10.04 -4.59 -16.70
CA ARG A 67 -8.59 -4.71 -16.82
C ARG A 67 -8.23 -5.89 -17.71
N ASN A 68 -7.69 -5.61 -18.89
CA ASN A 68 -6.99 -6.60 -19.71
C ASN A 68 -5.61 -6.84 -19.11
N VAL A 69 -5.52 -7.74 -18.14
CA VAL A 69 -4.25 -8.13 -17.53
C VAL A 69 -3.43 -8.90 -18.57
N PRO A 70 -2.20 -8.46 -18.90
CA PRO A 70 -1.36 -9.19 -19.84
C PRO A 70 -1.13 -10.62 -19.37
N PRO A 71 -1.13 -11.62 -20.28
CA PRO A 71 -0.72 -12.97 -19.94
C PRO A 71 0.63 -12.97 -19.21
N GLY A 72 0.73 -13.71 -18.11
CA GLY A 72 1.96 -13.79 -17.32
C GLY A 72 2.14 -12.67 -16.29
N PHE A 73 1.17 -11.76 -16.11
CA PHE A 73 1.25 -10.77 -15.03
C PHE A 73 1.36 -11.46 -13.67
N GLY A 74 2.46 -11.21 -13.00
CA GLY A 74 2.78 -11.74 -11.69
C GLY A 74 3.44 -13.11 -11.66
N GLU A 75 3.65 -13.75 -12.81
CA GLU A 75 4.39 -15.00 -12.87
C GLU A 75 5.88 -14.82 -12.53
N SER A 76 6.48 -13.68 -12.88
CA SER A 76 7.90 -13.42 -12.64
C SER A 76 8.26 -13.47 -11.16
N TRP A 77 7.56 -12.69 -10.32
CA TRP A 77 7.80 -12.68 -8.89
C TRP A 77 7.24 -13.93 -8.20
N ARG A 78 6.14 -14.52 -8.70
CA ARG A 78 5.64 -15.81 -8.17
C ARG A 78 6.65 -16.93 -8.34
N ARG A 79 7.26 -17.07 -9.52
CA ARG A 79 8.29 -18.10 -9.78
C ARG A 79 9.52 -17.86 -8.92
N GLN A 80 9.96 -16.62 -8.80
CA GLN A 80 11.12 -16.26 -7.97
C GLN A 80 10.90 -16.56 -6.48
N LEU A 81 9.67 -16.37 -5.98
CA LEU A 81 9.33 -16.61 -4.57
C LEU A 81 8.81 -18.02 -4.29
N ALA A 82 8.56 -18.85 -5.31
CA ALA A 82 7.96 -20.17 -5.13
C ALA A 82 8.74 -21.07 -4.16
N GLY A 83 10.08 -21.05 -4.23
CA GLY A 83 10.94 -21.81 -3.32
C GLY A 83 10.98 -21.24 -1.90
N GLU A 84 10.69 -19.94 -1.71
CA GLU A 84 10.65 -19.31 -0.39
C GLU A 84 9.45 -19.81 0.42
N PHE A 85 8.27 -19.94 -0.21
CA PHE A 85 7.05 -20.42 0.46
C PHE A 85 7.12 -21.87 0.96
N SER A 86 8.11 -22.65 0.52
CA SER A 86 8.32 -24.03 0.99
C SER A 86 9.23 -24.12 2.23
N LYS A 87 9.80 -23.00 2.67
CA LYS A 87 10.72 -22.97 3.82
C LYS A 87 9.93 -23.02 5.13
N PRO A 88 10.48 -23.63 6.19
CA PRO A 88 9.76 -23.88 7.44
C PRO A 88 9.21 -22.60 8.09
N TYR A 89 9.94 -21.49 7.99
CA TYR A 89 9.49 -20.22 8.56
C TYR A 89 8.23 -19.63 7.89
N PHE A 90 7.86 -20.05 6.67
CA PHE A 90 6.58 -19.72 6.04
C PHE A 90 5.46 -20.68 6.44
N LEU A 91 5.81 -21.91 6.83
CA LEU A 91 4.87 -22.97 7.21
C LEU A 91 4.58 -22.94 8.72
N ASP A 92 5.48 -22.39 9.53
CA ASP A 92 5.33 -22.22 10.98
C ASP A 92 4.24 -21.19 11.37
N VAL A 93 3.61 -20.54 10.39
CA VAL A 93 2.44 -19.63 10.60
C VAL A 93 1.11 -20.36 10.34
N SER A 94 1.16 -21.65 9.95
CA SER A 94 -0.02 -22.50 9.87
C SER A 94 -0.33 -23.02 11.29
N VAL A 95 -1.22 -22.33 11.98
CA VAL A 95 -1.84 -22.82 13.24
C VAL A 95 -2.66 -24.07 12.95
#